data_AF-A0A9P8AV83-F1
#
_entry.id   AF-A0A9P8AV83-F1
#
_cell.length_a   1.000
_cell.length_b   1.000
_cell.length_c   1.000
_cell.angle_alpha   90.00
_cell.angle_beta   90.00
_cell.angle_gamma   90.00
#
_symmetry.space_group_name_H-M   'P 1'
#
loop_
_entity.id
_entity.type
_entity.pdbx_description
1 polymer ?
#
loop_
_entity_poly.entity_id
_entity_poly.type
_entity_poly.pdbx_seq_one_letter_code
_entity_poly.pdbx_strand_id
1 'polypeptide(L)'
;MDVVSESMANEQEISRCLAPHVQEELTPGYDRAMEERGTGSVARQKASFHNFISEAKEDLFEDGADVIMERLANAVSAIGDGLALSLDELPQKI
;
A
#
# COMPACT_ATOMS: atom_id res chain seq x y z
N MET A 1 22.30 7.80 -14.92
CA MET A 1 21.60 6.68 -15.58
C MET A 1 20.47 6.23 -14.66
N ASP A 2 19.79 7.16 -13.98
CA ASP A 2 19.31 6.89 -12.62
C ASP A 2 17.81 7.06 -12.40
N VAL A 3 17.11 7.84 -13.22
CA VAL A 3 15.68 8.10 -13.01
C VAL A 3 14.83 6.84 -13.20
N VAL A 4 15.22 5.94 -14.10
CA VAL A 4 14.49 4.68 -14.36
C VAL A 4 14.72 3.66 -13.22
N SER A 5 15.95 3.54 -12.73
CA SER A 5 16.25 2.68 -11.57
C SER A 5 15.62 3.22 -10.28
N GLU A 6 15.53 4.53 -10.13
CA GLU A 6 14.88 5.19 -9.00
C GLU A 6 13.35 5.04 -9.06
N SER A 7 12.72 5.13 -10.25
CA SER A 7 11.28 4.85 -10.39
C SER A 7 10.94 3.39 -10.12
N MET A 8 11.78 2.45 -10.59
CA MET A 8 11.60 1.01 -10.33
C MET A 8 11.78 0.66 -8.84
N ALA A 9 12.70 1.32 -8.14
CA ALA A 9 12.87 1.16 -6.69
C ALA A 9 11.64 1.67 -5.93
N ASN A 10 11.08 2.80 -6.36
CA ASN A 10 9.90 3.40 -5.76
C ASN A 10 8.64 2.54 -5.99
N GLU A 11 8.46 2.00 -7.20
CA GLU A 11 7.38 1.03 -7.51
C GLU A 11 7.49 -0.24 -6.66
N GLN A 12 8.71 -0.72 -6.38
CA GLN A 12 8.93 -1.91 -5.54
C GLN A 12 8.62 -1.65 -4.06
N GLU A 13 8.93 -0.47 -3.54
CA GLU A 13 8.58 -0.12 -2.15
C GLU A 13 7.08 0.06 -1.97
N ILE A 14 6.42 0.73 -2.92
CA ILE A 14 4.96 0.86 -2.94
C ILE A 14 4.32 -0.54 -3.02
N SER A 15 4.80 -1.40 -3.92
CA SER A 15 4.31 -2.78 -4.05
C SER A 15 4.51 -3.59 -2.76
N ARG A 16 5.65 -3.43 -2.06
CA ARG A 16 5.94 -4.11 -0.79
C ARG A 16 5.03 -3.67 0.36
N CYS A 17 4.56 -2.44 0.36
CA CYS A 17 3.63 -1.94 1.38
C CYS A 17 2.17 -2.27 1.03
N LEU A 18 1.79 -2.14 -0.23
CA LEU A 18 0.39 -2.28 -0.66
C LEU A 18 -0.03 -3.75 -0.75
N ALA A 19 0.84 -4.64 -1.21
CA ALA A 19 0.52 -6.05 -1.39
C ALA A 19 0.07 -6.78 -0.11
N PRO A 20 0.76 -6.68 1.06
CA PRO A 20 0.29 -7.35 2.27
C PRO A 20 -1.05 -6.79 2.76
N HIS A 21 -1.25 -5.47 2.68
CA HIS A 21 -2.50 -4.84 3.08
C HIS A 21 -3.68 -5.29 2.20
N VAL A 22 -3.52 -5.24 0.88
CA VAL A 22 -4.52 -5.74 -0.07
C VAL A 22 -4.81 -7.23 0.14
N GLN A 23 -3.80 -8.03 0.50
CA GLN A 23 -4.00 -9.46 0.80
C GLN A 23 -4.80 -9.68 2.09
N GLU A 24 -4.52 -8.93 3.14
CA GLU A 24 -5.28 -9.00 4.40
C GLU A 24 -6.75 -8.66 4.17
N GLU A 25 -7.03 -7.56 3.47
CA GLU A 25 -8.40 -7.11 3.17
C GLU A 25 -9.16 -8.07 2.24
N LEU A 26 -8.48 -8.76 1.32
CA LEU A 26 -9.11 -9.74 0.43
C LEU A 26 -9.36 -11.11 1.09
N THR A 27 -8.68 -11.42 2.19
CA THR A 27 -8.72 -12.74 2.84
C THR A 27 -10.14 -13.14 3.26
N PRO A 28 -10.94 -12.30 3.95
CA PRO A 28 -12.30 -12.64 4.34
C PRO A 28 -13.22 -12.96 3.14
N GLY A 29 -13.09 -12.20 2.06
CA GLY A 29 -13.85 -12.43 0.84
C GLY A 29 -13.48 -13.75 0.17
N TYR A 30 -12.18 -14.10 0.18
CA TYR A 30 -11.69 -15.34 -0.38
C TYR A 30 -12.17 -16.55 0.43
N ASP A 31 -12.04 -16.51 1.75
CA ASP A 31 -12.48 -17.57 2.65
C ASP A 31 -13.97 -17.87 2.48
N ARG A 32 -14.79 -16.81 2.46
CA ARG A 32 -16.23 -16.93 2.24
C ARG A 32 -16.57 -17.52 0.87
N ALA A 33 -15.84 -17.12 -0.18
CA ALA A 33 -16.02 -17.73 -1.49
C ALA A 33 -15.68 -19.23 -1.43
N MET A 34 -14.61 -19.62 -0.74
CA MET A 34 -14.17 -21.02 -0.62
C MET A 34 -15.15 -21.94 0.13
N GLU A 35 -16.13 -21.39 0.85
CA GLU A 35 -17.21 -22.15 1.48
C GLU A 35 -18.19 -22.78 0.46
N GLU A 36 -18.23 -22.26 -0.78
CA GLU A 36 -19.07 -22.80 -1.85
C GLU A 36 -18.63 -24.21 -2.29
N ARG A 37 -19.53 -25.19 -2.20
CA ARG A 37 -19.29 -26.61 -2.53
C ARG A 37 -20.30 -27.17 -3.54
N GLY A 38 -19.96 -28.33 -4.13
CA GLY A 38 -20.83 -29.06 -5.05
C GLY A 38 -20.77 -28.58 -6.51
N THR A 39 -21.64 -29.13 -7.36
CA THR A 39 -21.65 -28.81 -8.80
C THR A 39 -21.90 -27.31 -9.02
N GLY A 40 -21.10 -26.70 -9.88
CA GLY A 40 -21.16 -25.27 -10.16
C GLY A 40 -20.54 -24.38 -9.08
N SER A 41 -19.89 -24.95 -8.05
CA SER A 41 -19.23 -24.18 -7.00
C SER A 41 -18.27 -23.14 -7.55
N VAL A 42 -17.44 -23.47 -8.54
CA VAL A 42 -16.47 -22.52 -9.12
C VAL A 42 -17.14 -21.26 -9.67
N ALA A 43 -18.31 -21.39 -10.30
CA ALA A 43 -19.04 -20.22 -10.81
C ALA A 43 -19.58 -19.36 -9.65
N ARG A 44 -20.08 -20.00 -8.59
CA ARG A 44 -20.60 -19.30 -7.39
C ARG A 44 -19.48 -18.68 -6.55
N GLN A 45 -18.34 -19.36 -6.42
CA GLN A 45 -17.10 -18.84 -5.82
C GLN A 45 -16.68 -17.53 -6.50
N LYS A 46 -16.61 -17.56 -7.84
CA LYS A 46 -16.26 -16.36 -8.63
C LYS A 46 -17.28 -15.25 -8.47
N ALA A 47 -18.57 -15.56 -8.51
CA ALA A 47 -19.62 -14.56 -8.32
C ALA A 47 -19.58 -13.94 -6.92
N SER A 48 -19.42 -14.76 -5.88
CA SER A 48 -19.30 -14.32 -4.49
C SER A 48 -18.09 -13.41 -4.29
N PHE A 49 -16.92 -13.83 -4.78
CA PHE A 49 -15.71 -13.04 -4.62
C PHE A 49 -15.73 -11.77 -5.47
N HIS A 50 -16.35 -11.82 -6.66
CA HIS A 50 -16.53 -10.64 -7.50
C HIS A 50 -17.43 -9.59 -6.83
N ASN A 51 -18.53 -10.01 -6.22
CA ASN A 51 -19.42 -9.11 -5.48
C ASN A 51 -18.69 -8.49 -4.28
N PHE A 52 -17.94 -9.30 -3.52
CA PHE A 52 -17.10 -8.80 -2.43
C PHE A 52 -16.12 -7.72 -2.91
N ILE A 53 -15.38 -7.97 -4.00
CA ILE A 53 -14.48 -6.96 -4.58
C ILE A 53 -15.24 -5.72 -5.02
N SER A 54 -16.42 -5.87 -5.65
CA SER A 54 -17.20 -4.73 -6.12
C SER A 54 -17.59 -3.78 -4.99
N GLU A 55 -17.82 -4.31 -3.79
CA GLU A 55 -18.17 -3.56 -2.59
C GLU A 55 -16.91 -3.01 -1.88
N ALA A 56 -15.85 -3.80 -1.80
CA ALA A 56 -14.64 -3.45 -1.03
C ALA A 56 -13.59 -2.66 -1.81
N LYS A 57 -13.70 -2.55 -3.15
CA LYS A 57 -12.63 -1.97 -4.00
C LYS A 57 -12.24 -0.52 -3.66
N GLU A 58 -13.15 0.29 -3.10
CA GLU A 58 -12.84 1.69 -2.79
C GLU A 58 -11.97 1.73 -1.52
N ASP A 59 -12.45 1.08 -0.46
CA ASP A 59 -11.76 0.95 0.82
C ASP A 59 -10.39 0.22 0.69
N LEU A 60 -10.32 -0.83 -0.14
CA LEU A 60 -9.13 -1.67 -0.34
C LEU A 60 -7.87 -0.90 -0.77
N PHE A 61 -8.05 0.19 -1.51
CA PHE A 61 -6.95 1.00 -2.02
C PHE A 61 -6.80 2.34 -1.28
N GLU A 62 -7.85 2.81 -0.60
CA GLU A 62 -7.81 4.06 0.17
C GLU A 62 -6.90 3.92 1.39
N ASP A 63 -7.08 2.88 2.20
CA ASP A 63 -6.23 2.59 3.36
C ASP A 63 -4.76 2.39 2.95
N GLY A 64 -4.54 1.72 1.81
CA GLY A 64 -3.22 1.55 1.22
C GLY A 64 -2.56 2.86 0.76
N ALA A 65 -3.37 3.78 0.22
CA ALA A 65 -2.90 5.11 -0.18
C ALA A 65 -2.57 5.98 1.04
N ASP A 66 -3.35 5.88 2.11
CA ASP A 66 -3.10 6.58 3.37
C ASP A 66 -1.77 6.18 3.99
N VAL A 67 -1.44 4.88 4.01
CA VAL A 67 -0.13 4.39 4.49
C VAL A 67 1.03 4.97 3.67
N ILE A 68 0.86 5.10 2.36
CA ILE A 68 1.89 5.69 1.48
C ILE A 68 2.04 7.18 1.78
N MET A 69 0.92 7.91 1.93
CA MET A 69 0.91 9.33 2.23
C MET A 69 1.51 9.65 3.61
N GLU A 70 1.23 8.82 4.63
CA GLU A 70 1.81 8.95 5.96
C GLU A 70 3.34 8.76 5.92
N ARG A 71 3.83 7.73 5.21
CA ARG A 71 5.27 7.50 5.02
C ARG A 71 5.95 8.66 4.31
N LEU A 72 5.30 9.22 3.28
CA LEU A 72 5.81 10.39 2.57
C LEU A 72 5.89 11.61 3.50
N ALA A 73 4.86 11.85 4.33
CA ALA A 73 4.85 12.94 5.31
C ALA A 73 5.97 12.79 6.35
N ASN A 74 6.21 11.57 6.81
CA ASN A 74 7.31 11.26 7.73
C ASN A 74 8.68 11.51 7.09
N ALA A 75 8.87 11.11 5.84
CA ALA A 75 10.11 11.35 5.10
C ALA A 75 10.38 12.86 4.91
N VAL A 76 9.36 13.63 4.54
CA VAL A 76 9.46 15.10 4.40
C VAL A 76 9.82 15.75 5.74
N SER A 77 9.22 15.30 6.83
CA SER A 77 9.51 15.82 8.18
C SER A 77 10.97 15.55 8.58
N ALA A 78 11.46 14.33 8.37
CA ALA A 78 12.84 13.96 8.66
C ALA A 78 13.86 14.79 7.85
N ILE A 79 13.54 15.08 6.58
CA ILE A 79 14.36 15.98 5.75
C ILE A 79 14.36 17.40 6.32
N GLY A 80 13.19 17.91 6.71
CA GLY A 80 13.04 19.23 7.32
C GLY A 80 13.87 19.38 8.60
N ASP A 81 13.78 18.39 9.49
CA ASP A 81 14.55 18.35 10.74
C ASP A 81 16.06 18.31 10.47
N GLY A 82 16.51 17.49 9.51
CA GLY A 82 17.92 17.43 9.12
C GLY A 82 18.44 18.74 8.52
N LEU A 83 17.61 19.44 7.74
CA LEU A 83 17.96 20.74 7.18
C LEU A 83 18.05 21.81 8.28
N ALA A 84 17.12 21.80 9.24
CA ALA A 84 17.11 22.71 10.38
C ALA A 84 18.35 22.53 11.26
N LEU A 85 18.71 21.28 11.60
CA LEU A 85 19.93 20.97 12.34
C LEU A 85 21.19 21.46 11.61
N SER A 86 21.26 21.22 10.29
CA SER A 86 22.40 21.67 9.47
C SER A 86 22.54 23.20 9.44
N LEU A 87 21.41 23.92 9.46
CA LEU A 87 21.37 25.39 9.53
C LEU A 87 21.72 25.94 10.92
N ASP A 88 21.35 25.23 11.99
CA ASP A 88 21.70 25.59 13.36
C ASP A 88 23.18 25.30 13.70
N GLU A 89 23.80 24.34 13.01
CA GLU A 89 25.23 24.01 13.17
C GLU A 89 26.16 24.93 12.37
N LEU A 90 25.64 25.62 11.35
CA LEU A 90 26.37 26.54 10.48
C LEU A 90 27.10 27.70 11.23
N PRO A 91 26.50 28.35 12.25
CA PRO A 91 27.16 29.38 13.05
C PRO A 91 28.32 28.87 13.91
N GLN A 92 28.42 27.57 14.18
CA GLN A 92 29.49 26.98 15.00
C GLN A 92 30.71 26.53 14.20
N LYS A 93 30.64 26.64 12.87
CA LYS A 93 31.70 26.23 11.93
C LYS A 93 32.59 27.39 11.44
N ILE A 94 32.42 28.59 12.00
CA ILE A 94 33.23 29.79 11.72
C ILE A 94 34.02 30.19 12.96
#